data_AF-C3K5N2-F1
#
_entry.id   AF-C3K5N2-F1
#
_cell.length_a   1.000
_cell.length_b   1.000
_cell.length_c   1.000
_cell.angle_alpha   90.00
_cell.angle_beta   90.00
_cell.angle_gamma   90.00
#
_symmetry.space_group_name_H-M   'P 1'
#
loop_
_entity.id
_entity.type
_entity.pdbx_description
1 polymer ?
#
loop_
_entity_poly.entity_id
_entity_poly.type
_entity_poly.pdbx_seq_one_letter_code
_entity_poly.pdbx_strand_id
1 'polypeptide(L)'
;MIRLGIVLLGLVRQRQESVHCGAYYLGLVMNLTDATLVLLLAARIHGTDEAVRASAKSVVKKLPRSKRDLIYKVIDSRSPLELVDFLAQNLDTE
;
A
#
# COMPACT_ATOMS: atom_id res chain seq x y z
N MET A 1 32.10 -9.48 9.54
CA MET A 1 30.63 -9.69 9.61
C MET A 1 29.83 -8.42 9.27
N ILE A 2 30.30 -7.54 8.35
CA ILE A 2 29.63 -6.26 8.03
C ILE A 2 29.07 -6.25 6.58
N ARG A 3 29.21 -7.37 5.86
CA ARG A 3 28.82 -7.47 4.44
C ARG A 3 27.40 -8.03 4.17
N LEU A 4 26.62 -8.32 5.21
CA LEU A 4 25.27 -8.91 5.08
C LEU A 4 24.11 -7.90 5.27
N GLY A 5 24.40 -6.65 5.65
CA GLY A 5 23.37 -5.61 5.83
C GLY A 5 23.01 -4.83 4.57
N ILE A 6 23.84 -4.88 3.52
CA ILE A 6 23.65 -4.09 2.30
C ILE A 6 22.74 -4.81 1.29
N VAL A 7 22.60 -6.15 1.39
CA VAL A 7 21.78 -6.93 0.47
C VAL A 7 20.28 -6.63 0.63
N LEU A 8 19.81 -6.17 1.80
CA LEU A 8 18.39 -5.85 2.01
C LEU A 8 18.01 -4.39 1.72
N LEU A 9 18.95 -3.45 1.81
CA LEU A 9 18.73 -2.04 1.39
C LEU A 9 18.59 -1.89 -0.14
N GLY A 10 19.00 -2.90 -0.92
CA GLY A 10 18.97 -2.89 -2.37
C GLY A 10 17.70 -3.46 -3.04
N LEU A 11 16.82 -4.15 -2.30
CA LEU A 11 15.61 -4.76 -2.89
C LEU A 11 14.32 -3.92 -2.75
N VAL A 12 14.32 -2.91 -1.88
CA VAL A 12 13.30 -1.83 -1.91
C VAL A 12 13.77 -0.70 -2.86
N ARG A 13 14.63 -1.04 -3.82
CA ARG A 13 14.87 -0.24 -5.01
C ARG A 13 13.62 -0.31 -5.87
N GLN A 14 12.74 0.69 -5.70
CA GLN A 14 11.88 1.24 -6.75
C GLN A 14 11.69 0.31 -7.95
N ARG A 15 10.93 -0.78 -7.78
CA ARG A 15 10.21 -1.38 -8.90
C ARG A 15 9.06 -0.42 -9.16
N GLN A 16 9.44 0.68 -9.79
CA GLN A 16 8.59 1.54 -10.56
C GLN A 16 7.95 0.62 -11.60
N GLU A 17 6.81 0.03 -11.26
CA GLU A 17 5.95 -0.59 -12.26
C GLU A 17 5.31 0.53 -13.06
N SER A 18 6.13 1.03 -13.98
CA SER A 18 5.74 1.54 -15.29
C SER A 18 5.00 0.46 -16.09
N VAL A 19 4.04 -0.23 -15.49
CA VAL A 19 3.01 -0.96 -16.24
C VAL A 19 1.93 0.07 -16.51
N HIS A 20 2.30 0.91 -17.46
CA HIS A 20 1.41 1.66 -18.33
C HIS A 20 0.03 1.03 -18.42
N CYS A 21 -1.00 1.88 -18.45
CA CYS A 21 -1.62 2.07 -19.75
C CYS A 21 -2.76 1.13 -20.17
N GLY A 22 -2.65 -0.15 -19.80
CA GLY A 22 -3.23 -1.23 -20.60
C GLY A 22 -3.96 -2.32 -19.82
N ALA A 23 -3.70 -2.51 -18.52
CA ALA A 23 -4.34 -3.58 -17.75
C ALA A 23 -5.78 -3.24 -17.29
N TYR A 24 -6.21 -1.99 -17.37
CA TYR A 24 -7.60 -1.59 -17.08
C TYR A 24 -8.60 -2.16 -18.09
N TYR A 25 -8.13 -2.66 -19.23
CA TYR A 25 -8.96 -3.28 -20.27
C TYR A 25 -9.29 -4.77 -20.02
N LEU A 26 -8.72 -5.39 -18.98
CA LEU A 26 -9.07 -6.77 -18.56
C LEU A 26 -10.13 -6.84 -17.45
N GLY A 27 -10.79 -5.72 -17.11
CA GLY A 27 -12.06 -5.74 -16.36
C GLY A 27 -11.98 -5.74 -14.83
N LEU A 28 -10.79 -5.65 -14.22
CA LEU A 28 -10.65 -5.56 -12.76
C LEU A 28 -10.25 -4.14 -12.35
N VAL A 29 -11.26 -3.28 -12.22
CA VAL A 29 -11.07 -1.96 -11.58
C VAL A 29 -10.62 -2.20 -10.14
N MET A 30 -9.45 -1.66 -9.77
CA MET A 30 -8.94 -1.76 -8.41
C MET A 30 -10.00 -1.23 -7.43
N ASN A 31 -10.42 -2.08 -6.50
CA ASN A 31 -11.44 -1.76 -5.52
C ASN A 31 -10.81 -1.42 -4.16
N LEU A 32 -11.64 -0.95 -3.21
CA LEU A 32 -11.18 -0.65 -1.86
C LEU A 32 -10.57 -1.88 -1.16
N THR A 33 -11.12 -3.07 -1.38
CA THR A 33 -10.58 -4.32 -0.81
C THR A 33 -9.16 -4.57 -1.27
N ASP A 34 -8.87 -4.44 -2.57
CA ASP A 34 -7.52 -4.63 -3.12
C ASP A 34 -6.55 -3.60 -2.55
N ALA A 35 -7.01 -2.35 -2.42
CA ALA A 35 -6.25 -1.27 -1.82
C ALA A 35 -5.90 -1.58 -0.35
N THR A 36 -6.87 -2.04 0.43
CA THR A 36 -6.66 -2.42 1.83
C THR A 36 -5.72 -3.61 1.95
N LEU A 37 -5.86 -4.64 1.11
CA LEU A 37 -4.94 -5.78 1.07
C LEU A 37 -3.49 -5.34 0.79
N VAL A 38 -3.27 -4.44 -0.17
CA VAL A 38 -1.94 -3.89 -0.47
C VAL A 38 -1.37 -3.13 0.73
N LEU A 39 -2.19 -2.34 1.43
CA LEU A 39 -1.75 -1.60 2.62
C LEU A 39 -1.39 -2.53 3.77
N LEU A 40 -2.21 -3.55 4.04
CA LEU A 40 -1.99 -4.56 5.07
C LEU A 40 -0.72 -5.35 4.78
N LEU A 41 -0.52 -5.77 3.52
CA LEU A 41 0.69 -6.47 3.10
C LEU A 41 1.93 -5.60 3.26
N ALA A 42 1.85 -4.32 2.89
CA ALA A 42 2.95 -3.38 3.09
C ALA A 42 3.28 -3.19 4.57
N ALA A 43 2.26 -3.08 5.44
CA ALA A 43 2.44 -3.00 6.88
C ALA A 43 3.13 -4.26 7.45
N ARG A 44 2.73 -5.45 6.98
CA ARG A 44 3.31 -6.73 7.44
C ARG A 44 4.73 -6.98 6.95
N ILE A 45 5.03 -6.63 5.70
CA ILE A 45 6.37 -6.84 5.12
C ILE A 45 7.37 -5.81 5.64
N HIS A 46 6.98 -4.54 5.69
CA HIS A 46 7.90 -3.45 5.98
C HIS A 46 7.88 -3.00 7.44
N GLY A 47 6.73 -3.07 8.12
CA GLY A 47 6.62 -2.68 9.52
C GLY A 47 6.91 -1.21 9.81
N THR A 48 6.87 -0.33 8.80
CA THR A 48 7.15 1.11 8.95
C THR A 48 6.06 1.99 8.35
N ASP A 49 5.84 3.15 8.97
CA ASP A 49 4.85 4.12 8.53
C ASP A 49 5.16 4.68 7.14
N GLU A 50 6.45 4.88 6.83
CA GLU A 50 6.91 5.39 5.54
C GLU A 50 6.56 4.44 4.39
N ALA A 51 6.73 3.13 4.61
CA ALA A 51 6.41 2.13 3.60
C ALA A 51 4.90 2.04 3.34
N VAL A 52 4.10 2.09 4.40
CA VAL A 52 2.63 2.13 4.28
C VAL A 52 2.19 3.39 3.53
N ARG A 53 2.79 4.55 3.84
CA ARG A 53 2.48 5.83 3.17
C ARG A 53 2.90 5.81 1.69
N ALA A 54 4.05 5.24 1.37
CA ALA A 54 4.51 5.08 -0.01
C ALA A 54 3.57 4.18 -0.82
N SER A 55 3.14 3.05 -0.23
CA SER A 55 2.15 2.15 -0.82
C SER A 55 0.80 2.83 -1.02
N ALA A 56 0.30 3.58 -0.03
CA ALA A 56 -0.93 4.35 -0.12
C ALA A 56 -0.90 5.37 -1.27
N LYS A 57 0.21 6.09 -1.44
CA LYS A 57 0.43 7.04 -2.56
C LYS A 57 0.44 6.36 -3.93
N SER A 58 0.86 5.09 -4.01
CA SER A 58 0.78 4.33 -5.25
C SER A 58 -0.63 3.81 -5.53
N VAL A 59 -1.34 3.36 -4.48
CA VAL A 59 -2.71 2.82 -4.56
C VAL A 59 -3.73 3.90 -4.91
N VAL A 60 -3.63 5.10 -4.34
CA VAL A 60 -4.59 6.20 -4.59
C VAL A 60 -4.65 6.60 -6.07
N LYS A 61 -3.55 6.42 -6.81
CA LYS A 61 -3.48 6.69 -8.25
C LYS A 61 -4.25 5.66 -9.08
N LYS A 62 -4.41 4.44 -8.56
CA LYS A 62 -5.04 3.30 -9.23
C LYS A 62 -6.55 3.20 -8.94
N LEU A 63 -7.04 3.86 -7.89
CA LEU A 63 -8.45 3.87 -7.51
C LEU A 63 -9.29 4.90 -8.31
N PRO A 64 -10.59 4.62 -8.56
CA PRO A 64 -11.51 5.63 -9.04
C PRO A 64 -11.66 6.76 -8.02
N ARG A 65 -11.87 8.00 -8.50
CA ARG A 65 -11.86 9.21 -7.65
C ARG A 65 -12.77 9.11 -6.43
N SER A 66 -13.96 8.53 -6.59
CA SER A 66 -14.97 8.36 -5.53
C SER A 66 -14.53 7.45 -4.37
N LYS A 67 -13.47 6.66 -4.53
CA LYS A 67 -12.99 5.70 -3.53
C LYS A 67 -11.65 6.09 -2.90
N ARG A 68 -11.14 7.30 -3.17
CA ARG A 68 -9.81 7.74 -2.72
C ARG A 68 -9.78 8.27 -1.29
N ASP A 69 -10.93 8.68 -0.75
CA ASP A 69 -11.02 9.38 0.55
C ASP A 69 -10.40 8.59 1.71
N LEU A 70 -10.66 7.28 1.76
CA LEU A 70 -10.08 6.41 2.79
C LEU A 70 -8.55 6.32 2.68
N ILE A 71 -8.02 6.28 1.45
CA ILE A 71 -6.58 6.20 1.23
C ILE A 71 -5.90 7.54 1.56
N TYR A 72 -6.55 8.67 1.32
CA TYR A 72 -6.04 9.97 1.76
C TYR A 72 -5.93 10.07 3.28
N LYS A 73 -6.92 9.54 4.02
CA LYS A 73 -6.83 9.44 5.49
C LYS A 73 -5.60 8.65 5.95
N VAL A 74 -5.27 7.55 5.26
CA VAL A 74 -4.04 6.79 5.53
C VAL A 74 -2.79 7.61 5.18
N ILE A 75 -2.80 8.29 4.03
CA ILE A 75 -1.66 9.13 3.58
C ILE A 75 -1.40 10.30 4.52
N ASP A 76 -2.43 10.87 5.15
CA ASP A 76 -2.32 12.06 6.00
C ASP A 76 -2.21 11.71 7.49
N SER A 77 -2.43 10.45 7.86
CA SER A 77 -2.30 9.98 9.25
C SER A 77 -0.87 10.19 9.78
N ARG A 78 -0.78 10.48 11.08
CA ARG A 78 0.50 10.52 11.81
C ARG A 78 1.07 9.11 12.00
N SER A 79 0.21 8.13 12.24
CA SER A 79 0.53 6.70 12.41
C SER A 79 -0.27 5.86 11.40
N PRO A 80 0.11 5.85 10.11
CA PRO A 80 -0.58 5.06 9.09
C PRO A 80 -0.55 3.55 9.38
N LEU A 81 0.46 3.03 10.08
CA LEU A 81 0.56 1.62 10.42
C LEU A 81 -0.50 1.19 11.45
N GLU A 82 -0.68 1.98 12.51
CA GLU A 82 -1.75 1.76 13.50
C GLU A 82 -3.14 1.87 12.86
N LEU A 83 -3.34 2.85 11.97
CA LEU A 83 -4.62 3.02 11.27
C LEU A 83 -4.93 1.83 10.37
N VAL A 84 -3.93 1.32 9.64
CA VAL A 84 -4.10 0.13 8.78
C VAL A 84 -4.35 -1.12 9.62
N ASP A 85 -3.70 -1.26 10.78
CA ASP A 85 -3.96 -2.36 11.70
C ASP A 85 -5.37 -2.28 12.32
N PHE A 86 -5.83 -1.09 12.69
CA PHE A 86 -7.20 -0.86 13.12
C PHE A 86 -8.21 -1.24 12.02
N LEU A 87 -7.95 -0.86 10.77
CA LEU A 87 -8.80 -1.26 9.64
C LEU A 87 -8.80 -2.79 9.46
N ALA A 88 -7.66 -3.45 9.69
CA ALA A 88 -7.53 -4.92 9.67
C ALA A 88 -8.44 -5.59 10.69
N GLN A 89 -8.41 -5.12 11.94
CA GLN A 89 -9.16 -5.72 13.04
C GLN A 89 -10.68 -5.62 12.85
N ASN A 90 -11.15 -4.62 12.10
CA ASN A 90 -12.57 -4.44 11.79
C ASN A 90 -13.02 -5.17 10.50
N LEU A 91 -12.12 -5.84 9.78
CA LEU A 91 -12.46 -6.65 8.60
C LEU A 91 -13.02 -8.04 8.96
N ASP A 92 -12.63 -8.58 10.11
CA ASP A 92 -13.04 -9.93 10.57
C ASP A 92 -14.40 -9.94 11.30
N THR A 93 -15.12 -8.81 11.34
CA THR A 93 -16.31 -8.61 12.19
C THR A 93 -17.65 -8.86 11.48
N GLU A 94 -17.69 -9.69 10.43
CA GLU A 94 -18.95 -10.23 9.88
C GLU A 94 -19.02 -11.75 9.97
#